data_AF-A0A6J6P570-F1
#
_entry.id   AF-A0A6J6P570-F1
#
_cell.length_a   1.000
_cell.length_b   1.000
_cell.length_c   1.000
_cell.angle_alpha   90.00
_cell.angle_beta   90.00
_cell.angle_gamma   90.00
#
_symmetry.space_group_name_H-M   'P 1'
#
loop_
_entity.id
_entity.type
_entity.pdbx_description
1 polymer ?
#
loop_
_entity_poly.entity_id
_entity_poly.type
_entity_poly.pdbx_seq_one_letter_code
_entity_poly.pdbx_strand_id
1 'polypeptide(L)'
;MFGIGGGEFIALVIFALILIGPDKLPQFSADSARFIRKVRDIAQGATKDLRENLGPGYEDLKVTDLHPKKFISKHINEVLAEPSAEITELKKSAKIDPDLL
;
A
#
# COMPACT_ATOMS: atom_id res chain seq x y z
N MET A 1 20.97 3.06 10.81
CA MET A 1 21.57 2.66 9.52
C MET A 1 22.30 1.36 9.76
N PHE A 2 22.18 0.35 8.89
CA PHE A 2 22.81 -0.96 9.11
C PHE A 2 24.33 -0.81 9.01
N GLY A 3 25.06 -0.98 10.12
CA GLY A 3 26.51 -0.86 10.21
C GLY A 3 27.22 -2.13 9.76
N ILE A 4 26.88 -2.66 8.59
CA ILE A 4 27.42 -3.92 8.06
C ILE A 4 28.64 -3.60 7.17
N GLY A 5 29.82 -4.02 7.60
CA GLY A 5 31.06 -3.95 6.82
C GLY A 5 31.20 -5.09 5.80
N GLY A 6 32.23 -5.03 4.96
CA GLY A 6 32.47 -6.05 3.92
C GLY A 6 32.64 -7.48 4.47
N GLY A 7 33.32 -7.63 5.62
CA GLY A 7 33.50 -8.94 6.27
C GLY A 7 32.19 -9.51 6.83
N GLU A 8 31.37 -8.68 7.46
CA GLU A 8 30.06 -9.08 7.98
C GLU A 8 29.09 -9.47 6.86
N PHE A 9 29.13 -8.76 5.73
CA PHE A 9 28.35 -9.14 4.55
C PHE A 9 28.74 -10.55 4.04
N ILE A 10 30.04 -10.84 3.93
CA ILE A 10 30.51 -12.18 3.52
C ILE A 10 30.05 -13.25 4.52
N ALA A 11 30.13 -12.97 5.82
CA ALA A 11 29.64 -13.90 6.86
C ALA A 11 28.15 -14.21 6.69
N LEU A 12 27.31 -13.22 6.37
CA LEU A 12 25.89 -13.42 6.09
C LEU A 12 25.65 -14.26 4.83
N VAL A 13 26.44 -14.05 3.76
CA VAL A 13 26.33 -14.86 2.54
C VAL A 13 26.69 -16.31 2.84
N ILE A 14 27.77 -16.57 3.58
CA ILE A 14 28.15 -17.93 3.99
C ILE A 14 27.06 -18.56 4.85
N PHE A 15 26.50 -17.80 5.79
CA PHE A 15 25.40 -18.28 6.63
C PHE A 15 24.16 -18.66 5.80
N ALA A 16 23.78 -17.82 4.84
CA ALA A 16 22.67 -18.10 3.92
C ALA A 16 22.96 -19.35 3.05
N LEU A 17 24.20 -19.51 2.57
CA LEU A 17 24.65 -20.68 1.82
C LEU A 17 24.55 -21.96 2.66
N ILE A 18 24.87 -21.91 3.96
CA ILE A 18 24.75 -23.08 4.86
C ILE A 18 23.28 -23.43 5.12
N LEU A 19 22.44 -22.43 5.38
CA LEU A 19 21.03 -22.66 5.71
C LEU A 19 20.22 -23.20 4.52
N ILE A 20 20.47 -22.66 3.33
CA ILE A 20 19.68 -22.98 2.13
C ILE A 20 20.37 -24.05 1.28
N GLY A 21 21.71 -24.03 1.25
CA GLY A 21 22.55 -24.82 0.36
C GLY A 21 22.99 -24.01 -0.88
N PRO A 22 24.27 -24.08 -1.27
CA PRO A 22 24.80 -23.35 -2.42
C PRO A 22 24.15 -23.77 -3.74
N ASP A 23 23.79 -25.04 -3.87
CA ASP A 23 23.16 -25.57 -5.09
C ASP A 23 21.68 -25.15 -5.21
N LYS A 24 21.02 -24.89 -4.08
CA LYS A 24 19.61 -24.53 -4.03
C LYS A 24 19.37 -23.03 -4.16
N LEU A 25 20.34 -22.20 -3.80
CA LEU A 25 20.22 -20.74 -3.86
C LEU A 25 19.89 -20.17 -5.26
N PRO A 26 20.53 -20.61 -6.35
CA PRO A 26 20.19 -20.15 -7.69
C PRO A 26 18.76 -20.48 -8.08
N GLN A 27 18.32 -21.71 -7.78
CA GLN A 27 16.97 -22.19 -8.07
C GLN A 27 15.93 -21.44 -7.21
N PHE A 28 16.17 -21.32 -5.90
CA PHE A 28 15.29 -20.61 -4.98
C PHE A 28 15.11 -19.13 -5.35
N SER A 29 16.17 -18.48 -5.81
CA SER A 29 16.12 -17.10 -6.29
C SER A 29 15.24 -16.97 -7.54
N ALA A 30 15.40 -17.91 -8.49
CA ALA A 30 14.58 -17.94 -9.70
C ALA A 30 13.10 -18.20 -9.38
N ASP A 31 12.81 -19.13 -8.47
CA ASP A 31 11.46 -19.46 -8.05
C ASP A 31 10.79 -18.29 -7.31
N SER A 32 11.53 -17.60 -6.45
CA SER A 32 11.07 -16.37 -5.77
C SER A 32 10.71 -15.28 -6.79
N ALA A 33 11.56 -15.07 -7.80
CA ALA A 33 11.29 -14.09 -8.84
C ALA A 33 10.05 -14.45 -9.69
N ARG A 34 9.84 -15.74 -9.96
CA ARG A 34 8.63 -16.24 -10.65
C ARG A 34 7.39 -16.06 -9.78
N PHE A 35 7.49 -16.34 -8.48
CA PHE A 35 6.41 -16.15 -7.51
C PHE A 35 6.00 -14.67 -7.44
N ILE A 36 6.95 -13.75 -7.30
CA ILE A 36 6.67 -12.31 -7.27
C ILE A 36 5.96 -11.85 -8.54
N ARG A 37 6.41 -12.32 -9.72
CA ARG A 37 5.72 -12.05 -10.99
C ARG A 37 4.29 -12.55 -10.99
N LYS A 38 4.08 -13.81 -10.59
CA LYS A 38 2.75 -14.42 -10.53
C LYS A 38 1.81 -13.66 -9.59
N VAL A 39 2.30 -13.26 -8.41
CA VAL A 39 1.52 -12.45 -7.46
C VAL A 39 1.16 -11.10 -8.06
N ARG A 40 2.11 -10.44 -8.75
CA ARG A 40 1.85 -9.17 -9.44
C ARG A 40 0.78 -9.34 -10.52
N ASP A 41 0.88 -10.39 -11.32
CA ASP A 41 -0.05 -10.65 -12.43
C ASP A 41 -1.46 -10.95 -11.90
N ILE A 42 -1.58 -11.70 -10.80
CA ILE A 42 -2.86 -11.93 -10.10
C ILE A 42 -3.44 -10.60 -9.58
N ALA A 43 -2.63 -9.77 -8.92
CA ALA A 43 -3.08 -8.48 -8.39
C ALA A 43 -3.54 -7.53 -9.52
N GLN A 44 -2.83 -7.53 -10.65
CA GLN A 44 -3.20 -6.77 -11.84
C GLN A 44 -4.51 -7.27 -12.46
N GLY A 45 -4.66 -8.58 -12.62
CA GLY A 45 -5.89 -9.19 -13.13
C GLY A 45 -7.10 -8.84 -12.26
N ALA A 46 -7.00 -9.06 -10.94
CA ALA A 46 -8.07 -8.70 -10.00
C ALA A 46 -8.42 -7.21 -10.03
N THR A 47 -7.42 -6.33 -10.15
CA THR A 47 -7.66 -4.87 -10.29
C THR A 47 -8.43 -4.55 -11.57
N LYS A 48 -8.04 -5.18 -12.68
CA LYS A 48 -8.69 -4.99 -13.99
C LYS A 48 -10.15 -5.47 -13.95
N ASP A 49 -10.39 -6.66 -13.42
CA ASP A 49 -11.74 -7.22 -13.32
C ASP A 49 -12.64 -6.35 -12.42
N LEU A 50 -12.09 -5.82 -11.33
CA LEU A 50 -12.82 -4.93 -10.42
C LEU A 50 -13.19 -3.60 -11.09
N ARG A 51 -12.26 -3.03 -11.88
CA ARG A 51 -12.48 -1.81 -12.67
C ARG A 51 -13.55 -2.00 -13.75
N GLU A 52 -13.55 -3.15 -14.42
CA GLU A 52 -14.49 -3.44 -15.51
C GLU A 52 -15.91 -3.73 -15.00
N ASN A 53 -16.07 -4.25 -13.77
CA ASN A 53 -17.37 -4.71 -13.26
C ASN A 53 -18.02 -3.82 -12.18
N LEU A 54 -17.28 -2.97 -11.45
CA LEU A 54 -17.86 -2.18 -10.34
C LEU A 54 -18.39 -0.78 -10.71
N GLY A 55 -18.19 -0.30 -11.93
CA GLY A 55 -18.74 0.99 -12.38
C GLY A 55 -18.01 2.24 -11.83
N PRO A 56 -18.58 3.44 -12.06
CA PRO A 56 -17.88 4.72 -11.88
C PRO A 56 -17.44 4.94 -10.42
N GLY A 57 -16.16 5.29 -10.22
CA GLY A 57 -15.51 5.43 -8.91
C GLY A 57 -14.28 4.53 -8.70
N TYR A 58 -14.16 3.46 -9.49
CA TYR A 58 -13.05 2.49 -9.40
C TYR A 58 -12.15 2.47 -10.65
N GLU A 59 -12.39 3.38 -11.60
CA GLU A 59 -11.64 3.48 -12.85
C GLU A 59 -10.16 3.83 -12.66
N ASP A 60 -9.79 4.46 -11.54
CA ASP A 60 -8.40 4.87 -11.26
C ASP A 60 -7.66 3.97 -10.26
N LEU A 61 -8.12 2.74 -10.03
CA LEU A 61 -7.42 1.81 -9.16
C LEU A 61 -6.06 1.39 -9.76
N LYS A 62 -4.99 1.72 -9.05
CA LYS A 62 -3.62 1.25 -9.34
C LYS A 62 -3.31 0.05 -8.46
N VAL A 63 -2.45 -0.85 -8.94
CA VAL A 63 -1.99 -2.05 -8.17
C VAL A 63 -1.41 -1.67 -6.80
N THR A 64 -0.80 -0.48 -6.69
CA THR A 64 -0.28 0.08 -5.43
C THR A 64 -1.35 0.56 -4.44
N ASP A 65 -2.58 0.76 -4.89
CA ASP A 65 -3.73 1.17 -4.06
C ASP A 65 -4.46 -0.02 -3.43
N LEU A 66 -4.11 -1.26 -3.79
CA LEU A 66 -4.54 -2.48 -3.10
C LEU A 66 -3.85 -2.69 -1.75
N HIS A 67 -2.99 -1.76 -1.31
CA HIS A 67 -2.54 -1.75 0.08
C HIS A 67 -3.72 -1.36 0.99
N PRO A 68 -4.13 -2.22 1.94
CA PRO A 68 -5.34 -2.00 2.74
C PRO A 68 -5.31 -0.67 3.48
N LYS A 69 -4.12 -0.23 3.92
CA LYS A 69 -3.91 1.07 4.56
C LYS A 69 -4.21 2.25 3.63
N LYS A 70 -3.86 2.16 2.34
CA LYS A 70 -4.13 3.22 1.36
C LYS A 70 -5.59 3.24 0.91
N PHE A 71 -6.21 2.07 0.74
CA PHE A 71 -7.64 1.95 0.45
C PHE A 71 -8.50 2.56 1.57
N ILE A 72 -8.21 2.19 2.82
CA ILE A 72 -8.89 2.74 4.01
C ILE A 72 -8.65 4.25 4.13
N SER A 73 -7.42 4.73 3.95
CA SER A 73 -7.15 6.17 4.02
C SER A 73 -7.86 6.96 2.91
N LYS A 74 -7.99 6.42 1.69
CA LYS A 74 -8.75 7.10 0.62
C LYS A 74 -10.23 7.20 0.97
N HIS A 75 -10.88 6.10 1.37
CA HIS A 75 -12.29 6.13 1.75
C HIS A 75 -12.57 6.93 3.03
N ILE A 76 -11.68 6.88 4.03
CA ILE A 76 -11.83 7.71 5.23
C ILE A 76 -11.67 9.19 4.89
N ASN A 77 -10.72 9.57 4.03
CA ASN A 77 -10.56 10.97 3.64
C ASN A 77 -11.73 11.47 2.78
N GLU A 78 -12.31 10.63 1.93
CA GLU A 78 -13.51 10.92 1.13
C GLU A 78 -14.72 11.13 2.04
N VAL A 79 -14.94 10.22 3.01
CA VAL A 79 -16.00 10.31 4.01
C VAL A 79 -15.77 11.42 5.03
N LEU A 80 -14.53 11.87 5.28
CA LEU A 80 -14.21 12.99 6.17
C LEU A 80 -14.25 14.36 5.45
N ALA A 81 -14.05 14.38 4.14
CA ALA A 81 -14.11 15.62 3.34
C ALA A 81 -15.54 16.19 3.28
N GLU A 82 -16.57 15.33 3.19
CA GLU A 82 -17.98 15.74 3.26
C GLU A 82 -18.34 16.42 4.61
N PRO A 83 -18.07 15.84 5.80
CA PRO A 83 -18.41 16.43 7.09
C PRO A 83 -17.53 17.64 7.46
N SER A 84 -16.30 17.76 6.96
CA SER A 84 -15.45 18.91 7.29
C SER A 84 -15.94 20.22 6.67
N ALA A 85 -16.55 20.15 5.47
CA ALA A 85 -17.17 21.31 4.83
C ALA A 85 -18.41 21.80 5.62
N GLU A 86 -19.25 20.86 6.07
CA GLU A 86 -20.45 21.13 6.85
C GLU A 86 -20.12 21.65 8.27
N ILE A 87 -19.12 21.06 8.94
CA ILE A 87 -18.66 21.50 10.27
C ILE A 87 -18.04 22.91 10.21
N THR A 88 -17.39 23.26 9.10
CA THR A 88 -16.80 24.60 8.91
C THR A 88 -17.88 25.66 8.66
N GLU A 89 -18.93 25.33 7.92
CA GLU A 89 -20.11 26.19 7.73
C GLU A 89 -20.88 26.40 9.04
N LEU A 90 -21.15 25.32 9.80
CA LEU A 90 -21.83 25.38 11.10
C LEU A 90 -21.04 26.20 12.13
N LYS A 91 -19.71 26.10 12.13
CA LYS A 91 -18.87 26.90 13.03
C LYS A 91 -18.80 28.37 12.62
N LYS A 92 -19.01 28.68 11.34
CA LYS A 92 -19.07 30.04 10.81
C LYS A 92 -20.42 30.71 11.11
N SER A 93 -21.52 29.97 11.01
CA SER A 93 -22.86 30.46 11.39
C SER A 93 -23.02 30.62 12.91
N ALA A 94 -22.44 29.71 13.71
CA ALA A 94 -22.49 29.79 15.17
C ALA A 94 -21.60 30.88 15.79
N LYS A 95 -20.74 31.54 15.00
CA LYS A 95 -19.82 32.60 15.48
C LYS A 95 -20.33 34.02 15.21
N ILE A 96 -21.57 34.15 14.74
CA ILE A 96 -22.30 35.40 14.49
C ILE A 96 -23.53 35.28 15.43
N ASP A 97 -23.48 35.69 16.70
CA ASP A 97 -23.66 37.07 17.15
C ASP A 97 -23.33 37.18 18.66
N PRO A 98 -22.44 38.09 19.09
CA PRO A 98 -22.35 38.54 20.48
C PRO A 98 -23.24 39.77 20.80
N ASP A 99 -24.23 40.11 19.96
CA ASP A 99 -25.10 41.30 20.11
C ASP A 99 -26.58 40.97 20.44
N LEU A 100 -26.85 39.85 21.11
CA LEU A 100 -28.21 39.46 21.53
C LEU A 100 -28.39 39.26 23.05
N LEU A 101 -27.56 39.93 23.87
CA LEU A 101 -27.79 40.17 25.30
C LEU A 101 -27.87 41.65 25.62
#